data_AF-A0A2T7G4Q9-F1
#
_entry.id   AF-A0A2T7G4Q9-F1
#
_cell.length_a   1.000
_cell.length_b   1.000
_cell.length_c   1.000
_cell.angle_alpha   90.00
_cell.angle_beta   90.00
_cell.angle_gamma   90.00
#
_symmetry.space_group_name_H-M   'P 1'
#
loop_
_entity.id
_entity.type
_entity.pdbx_description
1 polymer ?
#
loop_
_entity_poly.entity_id
_entity_poly.type
_entity_poly.pdbx_seq_one_letter_code
_entity_poly.pdbx_strand_id
1 'polypeptide(L)'
;MRRETKQSATYGPPILLTRDEPRTATTKSRRTTMFHTKIQPGSDFRAMPTGELALRAYLSAHHEGLGQAAVLLAGRRGARLVNAIRDGLGQPGPLTTRLRRRLLDLRGLLFLEHSDDWEEFAPVAMLEPDNPIVPELCLLADGLDDALRSAGIFPTPDFRAA
;
A
#
# COMPACT_ATOMS: atom_id res chain seq x y z
N MET A 1 25.37 28.61 -54.20
CA MET A 1 24.87 29.97 -53.93
C MET A 1 24.78 30.10 -52.42
N ARG A 2 25.56 30.97 -51.77
CA ARG A 2 25.27 32.41 -51.59
C ARG A 2 23.92 32.57 -50.88
N ARG A 3 23.76 33.28 -49.76
CA ARG A 3 24.60 34.30 -49.14
C ARG A 3 23.85 34.77 -47.87
N GLU A 4 24.62 35.24 -46.88
CA GLU A 4 24.39 36.49 -46.14
C GLU A 4 23.19 36.52 -45.17
N THR A 5 23.19 37.22 -44.02
CA THR A 5 24.08 38.22 -43.41
C THR A 5 23.56 38.36 -41.97
N LYS A 6 24.39 38.26 -40.93
CA LYS A 6 25.22 39.34 -40.34
C LYS A 6 24.43 40.49 -39.70
N GLN A 7 24.88 40.78 -38.47
CA GLN A 7 25.04 42.11 -37.86
C GLN A 7 23.74 42.78 -37.41
N SER A 8 23.64 43.25 -36.18
CA SER A 8 24.46 44.27 -35.49
C SER A 8 23.75 44.48 -34.13
N ALA A 9 24.22 45.15 -33.09
CA ALA A 9 25.24 46.16 -32.84
C ALA A 9 25.19 46.32 -31.28
N THR A 10 26.25 46.37 -30.48
CA THR A 10 27.36 47.35 -30.36
C THR A 10 27.26 48.03 -28.97
N TYR A 11 28.44 48.32 -28.41
CA TYR A 11 28.80 49.28 -27.35
C TYR A 11 28.82 48.80 -25.89
N GLY A 12 30.04 48.56 -25.39
CA GLY A 12 30.43 48.79 -23.97
C GLY A 12 30.99 50.21 -23.79
N PRO A 13 31.90 50.49 -22.83
CA PRO A 13 32.21 49.85 -21.53
C PRO A 13 32.24 50.93 -20.39
N PRO A 14 33.21 50.96 -19.45
CA PRO A 14 33.15 50.52 -18.05
C PRO A 14 33.16 51.67 -17.01
N ILE A 15 32.76 51.45 -15.76
CA ILE A 15 33.07 52.38 -14.66
C ILE A 15 33.46 51.63 -13.38
N LEU A 16 34.71 51.80 -12.98
CA LEU A 16 35.26 51.60 -11.63
C LEU A 16 34.95 52.85 -10.78
N LEU A 17 34.45 52.66 -9.56
CA LEU A 17 34.55 53.61 -8.44
C LEU A 17 34.61 52.77 -7.16
N THR A 18 35.80 52.60 -6.56
CA THR A 18 36.40 53.47 -5.53
C THR A 18 35.72 53.32 -4.15
N ARG A 19 36.54 52.83 -3.20
CA ARG A 19 36.59 53.10 -1.74
C ARG A 19 35.43 53.93 -1.16
N ASP A 20 34.80 53.46 -0.09
CA ASP A 20 35.22 53.75 1.30
C ASP A 20 34.28 53.06 2.30
N GLU A 21 34.84 52.59 3.41
CA GLU A 21 34.09 52.25 4.63
C GLU A 21 33.82 53.57 5.38
N PRO A 22 32.66 53.72 6.05
CA PRO A 22 32.78 53.69 7.51
C PRO A 22 31.57 53.10 8.25
N ARG A 23 31.88 52.16 9.16
CA ARG A 23 31.33 52.02 10.51
C ARG A 23 30.39 53.14 10.99
N THR A 24 29.19 52.78 11.44
CA THR A 24 28.72 53.02 12.82
C THR A 24 27.38 52.34 13.10
N ALA A 25 27.21 51.96 14.36
CA ALA A 25 26.19 51.10 14.93
C ALA A 25 24.74 51.54 14.69
N THR A 26 23.81 50.59 14.70
CA THR A 26 22.57 50.71 15.48
C THR A 26 21.84 49.35 15.57
N THR A 27 21.50 49.02 16.81
CA THR A 27 20.74 47.87 17.29
C THR A 27 19.29 47.92 16.78
N LYS A 28 18.84 46.93 16.00
CA LYS A 28 17.44 46.43 16.06
C LYS A 28 17.27 45.20 15.18
N SER A 29 16.49 44.23 15.67
CA SER A 29 15.75 43.25 14.86
C SER A 29 16.65 42.22 14.15
N ARG A 30 16.62 40.96 14.52
CA ARG A 30 15.45 40.10 14.53
C ARG A 30 15.80 38.92 15.44
N ARG A 31 14.86 38.49 16.28
CA ARG A 31 14.87 37.12 16.78
C ARG A 31 14.82 36.23 15.55
N THR A 32 15.97 35.78 15.07
CA THR A 32 16.07 34.59 14.24
C THR A 32 15.57 33.48 15.13
N THR A 33 14.28 33.17 15.03
CA THR A 33 13.79 31.84 15.31
C THR A 33 14.57 30.94 14.39
N MET A 34 15.69 30.41 14.89
CA MET A 34 16.28 29.22 14.35
C MET A 34 15.18 28.17 14.45
N PHE A 35 14.45 28.00 13.35
CA PHE A 35 13.67 26.81 13.11
C PHE A 35 14.70 25.68 13.02
N HIS A 36 15.17 25.23 14.19
CA HIS A 36 15.57 23.85 14.34
C HIS A 36 14.27 23.07 14.19
N THR A 37 13.87 22.86 12.94
CA THR A 37 13.05 21.72 12.58
C THR A 37 13.90 20.54 13.04
N LYS A 38 13.62 20.09 14.26
CA LYS A 38 14.00 18.76 14.70
C LYS A 38 13.38 17.86 13.65
N ILE A 39 14.20 17.41 12.70
CA ILE A 39 13.93 16.17 12.00
C ILE A 39 13.88 15.18 13.16
N GLN A 40 12.67 14.90 13.65
CA GLN A 40 12.50 13.80 14.57
C GLN A 40 12.89 12.59 13.74
N PRO A 41 13.95 11.85 14.09
CA PRO A 41 14.06 10.48 13.63
C PRO A 41 13.09 9.67 14.50
N GLY A 42 11.82 10.09 14.54
CA GLY A 42 10.69 9.27 14.90
C GLY A 42 10.37 8.45 13.66
N SER A 43 11.37 7.71 13.18
CA SER A 43 11.11 6.57 12.33
C SER A 43 10.47 5.54 13.26
N ASP A 44 9.18 5.75 13.54
CA ASP A 44 8.24 4.69 13.84
C ASP A 44 8.07 3.84 12.57
N PHE A 45 9.17 3.39 11.96
CA PHE A 45 9.22 2.02 11.48
C PHE A 45 9.12 1.18 12.75
N ARG A 46 7.93 1.17 13.34
CA ARG A 46 7.50 0.19 14.31
C ARG A 46 7.82 -1.12 13.62
N ALA A 47 8.89 -1.78 14.06
CA ALA A 47 9.47 -2.91 13.36
C ALA A 47 8.31 -3.82 12.97
N MET A 48 8.04 -3.90 11.66
CA MET A 48 6.85 -4.58 11.18
C MET A 48 6.99 -6.02 11.67
N PRO A 49 6.01 -6.53 12.45
CA PRO A 49 6.15 -7.84 13.04
C PRO A 49 6.40 -8.86 11.93
N THR A 50 7.32 -9.80 12.14
CA THR A 50 7.76 -10.76 11.12
C THR A 50 6.58 -11.49 10.46
N GLY A 51 5.53 -11.76 11.22
CA GLY A 51 4.28 -12.32 10.72
C GLY A 51 3.52 -11.43 9.73
N GLU A 52 3.46 -10.12 9.96
CA GLU A 52 2.86 -9.18 9.01
C GLU A 52 3.69 -9.08 7.73
N LEU A 53 5.03 -9.12 7.85
CA LEU A 53 5.90 -9.16 6.68
C LEU A 53 5.68 -10.43 5.85
N ALA A 54 5.58 -11.59 6.50
CA ALA A 54 5.29 -12.87 5.85
C ALA A 54 3.93 -12.85 5.15
N LEU A 55 2.90 -12.29 5.79
CA LEU A 55 1.58 -12.13 5.19
C LEU A 55 1.60 -11.24 3.95
N ARG A 56 2.30 -10.10 4.00
CA ARG A 56 2.47 -9.23 2.83
C ARG A 56 3.20 -9.94 1.69
N ALA A 57 4.26 -10.69 2.01
CA ALA A 57 5.02 -11.44 1.03
C ALA A 57 4.15 -12.52 0.37
N TYR A 58 3.39 -13.29 1.16
CA TYR A 58 2.45 -14.29 0.65
C TYR A 58 1.40 -13.67 -0.28
N LEU A 59 0.72 -12.61 0.16
CA LEU A 59 -0.31 -11.94 -0.64
C LEU A 59 0.27 -11.34 -1.92
N SER A 60 1.51 -10.83 -1.90
CA SER A 60 2.18 -10.35 -3.10
C SER A 60 2.55 -11.48 -4.07
N ALA A 61 2.99 -12.64 -3.56
CA ALA A 61 3.38 -13.78 -4.37
C ALA A 61 2.17 -14.49 -5.00
N HIS A 62 1.05 -14.58 -4.27
CA HIS A 62 -0.14 -15.34 -4.68
C HIS A 62 -1.32 -14.47 -5.14
N HIS A 63 -1.10 -13.19 -5.42
CA HIS A 63 -2.17 -12.23 -5.75
C HIS A 63 -3.05 -12.66 -6.95
N GLU A 64 -2.44 -13.24 -7.99
CA GLU A 64 -3.16 -13.69 -9.18
C GLU A 64 -4.02 -14.91 -8.86
N GLY A 65 -3.47 -15.92 -8.20
CA GLY A 65 -4.19 -17.13 -7.79
C GLY A 65 -5.34 -16.82 -6.84
N LEU A 66 -5.11 -15.96 -5.83
CA LEU A 66 -6.16 -15.50 -4.92
C LEU A 66 -7.25 -14.70 -5.66
N GLY A 67 -6.88 -13.91 -6.66
CA GLY A 67 -7.82 -13.18 -7.51
C GLY A 67 -8.71 -14.12 -8.33
N GLN A 68 -8.10 -15.10 -9.01
CA GLN A 68 -8.81 -16.11 -9.80
C GLN A 68 -9.73 -16.98 -8.93
N ALA A 69 -9.23 -17.44 -7.78
CA ALA A 69 -10.00 -18.17 -6.78
C ALA A 69 -11.21 -17.37 -6.29
N ALA A 70 -11.00 -16.10 -5.93
CA ALA A 70 -12.09 -15.25 -5.46
C ALA A 70 -13.14 -14.97 -6.56
N VAL A 71 -12.73 -14.82 -7.81
CA VAL A 71 -13.64 -14.68 -8.96
C VAL A 71 -14.43 -15.96 -9.21
N LEU A 72 -13.78 -17.11 -9.12
CA LEU A 72 -14.43 -18.40 -9.31
C LEU A 72 -15.53 -18.65 -8.27
N LEU A 73 -15.25 -18.30 -7.00
CA LEU A 73 -16.12 -18.59 -5.88
C LEU A 73 -17.20 -17.52 -5.65
N ALA A 74 -16.89 -16.24 -5.88
CA ALA A 74 -17.81 -15.12 -5.56
C ALA A 74 -17.93 -14.08 -6.68
N GLY A 75 -17.46 -14.40 -7.89
CA GLY A 75 -17.57 -13.55 -9.07
C GLY A 75 -16.99 -12.14 -8.89
N ARG A 76 -17.79 -11.13 -9.26
CA ARG A 76 -17.39 -9.72 -9.17
C ARG A 76 -17.16 -9.25 -7.74
N ARG A 77 -17.82 -9.84 -6.74
CA ARG A 77 -17.64 -9.47 -5.33
C ARG A 77 -16.28 -9.96 -4.84
N GLY A 78 -15.89 -11.19 -5.17
CA GLY A 78 -14.56 -11.73 -4.88
C GLY A 78 -13.44 -10.89 -5.50
N ALA A 79 -13.58 -10.50 -6.78
CA ALA A 79 -12.64 -9.59 -7.44
C ALA A 79 -12.49 -8.26 -6.69
N ARG A 80 -13.62 -7.66 -6.27
CA ARG A 80 -13.62 -6.40 -5.51
C ARG A 80 -12.94 -6.56 -4.14
N LEU A 81 -13.16 -7.68 -3.47
CA LEU A 81 -12.55 -7.98 -2.18
C LEU A 81 -11.02 -8.05 -2.30
N VAL A 82 -10.52 -8.83 -3.25
CA VAL A 82 -9.07 -8.97 -3.49
C VAL A 82 -8.44 -7.64 -3.89
N ASN A 83 -9.07 -6.86 -4.76
CA ASN A 83 -8.60 -5.52 -5.11
C ASN A 83 -8.56 -4.60 -3.89
N ALA A 84 -9.59 -4.62 -3.04
CA ALA A 84 -9.65 -3.82 -1.83
C ALA A 84 -8.60 -4.22 -0.77
N ILE A 85 -8.18 -5.49 -0.75
CA ILE A 85 -7.05 -5.98 0.05
C ILE A 85 -5.74 -5.46 -0.53
N ARG A 86 -5.53 -5.59 -1.85
CA ARG A 86 -4.35 -5.09 -2.55
C ARG A 86 -4.15 -3.58 -2.33
N ASP A 87 -5.21 -2.79 -2.47
CA ASP A 87 -5.17 -1.35 -2.24
C ASP A 87 -4.79 -1.02 -0.78
N GLY A 88 -5.27 -1.83 0.17
CA GLY A 88 -4.93 -1.69 1.58
C GLY A 88 -3.47 -2.04 1.90
N LEU A 89 -2.91 -3.05 1.23
CA LEU A 89 -1.50 -3.45 1.39
C LEU A 89 -0.52 -2.49 0.74
N GLY A 90 -0.95 -1.78 -0.31
CA GLY A 90 -0.17 -0.74 -0.97
C GLY A 90 0.09 0.48 -0.09
N GLN A 91 -0.63 0.63 1.02
CA GLN A 91 -0.38 1.71 1.97
C GLN A 91 0.76 1.35 2.93
N PRO A 92 1.79 2.22 3.07
CA PRO A 92 2.85 2.02 4.05
C PRO A 92 2.29 2.21 5.47
N GLY A 93 2.61 1.30 6.38
CA GLY A 93 2.15 1.33 7.78
C GLY A 93 1.53 0.01 8.22
N PRO A 94 1.13 -0.13 9.50
CA PRO A 94 0.60 -1.38 10.05
C PRO A 94 -0.76 -1.77 9.45
N LEU A 95 -1.09 -3.07 9.47
CA LEU A 95 -2.41 -3.55 9.01
C LEU A 95 -3.55 -2.90 9.80
N THR A 96 -4.34 -2.09 9.09
CA THR A 96 -5.54 -1.48 9.65
C THR A 96 -6.57 -2.54 10.04
N THR A 97 -7.40 -2.27 11.05
CA THR A 97 -8.51 -3.15 11.45
C THR A 97 -9.43 -3.50 10.27
N ARG A 98 -9.65 -2.53 9.37
CA ARG A 98 -10.45 -2.73 8.15
C ARG A 98 -9.81 -3.74 7.19
N LEU A 99 -8.49 -3.66 7.01
CA LEU A 99 -7.76 -4.61 6.18
C LEU A 99 -7.75 -6.01 6.80
N ARG A 100 -7.56 -6.11 8.12
CA ARG A 100 -7.66 -7.38 8.86
C ARG A 100 -9.03 -8.04 8.67
N ARG A 101 -10.12 -7.29 8.75
CA ARG A 101 -11.48 -7.81 8.46
C ARG A 101 -11.61 -8.33 7.04
N ARG A 102 -11.17 -7.57 6.04
CA ARG A 102 -11.19 -8.01 4.64
C ARG A 102 -10.38 -9.29 4.39
N LEU A 103 -9.26 -9.45 5.08
CA LEU A 103 -8.45 -10.66 5.02
C LEU A 103 -9.18 -11.86 5.61
N LEU A 104 -9.92 -11.66 6.71
CA LEU A 104 -10.81 -12.68 7.27
C LEU A 104 -11.99 -12.98 6.34
N ASP A 105 -12.57 -11.98 5.69
CA ASP A 105 -13.62 -12.18 4.68
C ASP A 105 -13.11 -13.01 3.49
N LEU A 106 -11.87 -12.77 3.05
CA LEU A 106 -11.25 -13.55 1.97
C LEU A 106 -10.96 -14.99 2.42
N ARG A 107 -10.52 -15.17 3.66
CA ARG A 107 -10.37 -16.50 4.25
C ARG A 107 -11.71 -17.22 4.27
N GLY A 108 -12.77 -16.60 4.80
CA GLY A 108 -14.10 -17.20 4.85
C GLY A 108 -14.61 -17.59 3.46
N LEU A 109 -14.38 -16.73 2.46
CA LEU A 109 -14.66 -17.03 1.05
C LEU A 109 -13.96 -18.31 0.57
N LEU A 110 -12.64 -18.42 0.77
CA LEU A 110 -11.85 -19.57 0.28
C LEU A 110 -12.17 -20.87 1.01
N PHE A 111 -12.53 -20.78 2.30
CA PHE A 111 -12.95 -21.93 3.11
C PHE A 111 -14.44 -22.26 2.93
N LEU A 112 -15.15 -21.54 2.06
CA LEU A 112 -16.59 -21.68 1.86
C LEU A 112 -17.37 -21.54 3.18
N GLU A 113 -16.85 -20.75 4.11
CA GLU A 113 -17.57 -20.35 5.33
C GLU A 113 -18.71 -19.43 4.89
N HIS A 114 -19.93 -19.97 4.87
CA HIS A 114 -21.11 -19.27 4.40
C HIS A 114 -21.39 -18.12 5.38
N SER A 115 -21.27 -16.89 4.91
CA SER A 115 -21.82 -15.74 5.60
C SER A 115 -23.17 -15.43 4.96
N ASP A 116 -24.18 -15.05 5.76
CA ASP A 116 -25.56 -14.83 5.29
C ASP A 116 -25.65 -13.81 4.12
N ASP A 117 -24.65 -12.94 3.99
CA ASP A 117 -24.53 -11.95 2.90
C ASP A 117 -24.14 -12.56 1.53
N TRP A 118 -23.85 -13.87 1.47
CA TRP A 118 -23.30 -14.55 0.29
C TRP A 118 -24.34 -15.42 -0.43
N GLU A 119 -25.52 -15.64 0.17
CA GLU A 119 -26.62 -16.45 -0.39
C GLU A 119 -27.12 -15.95 -1.76
N GLU A 120 -26.94 -14.66 -2.08
CA GLU A 120 -27.45 -14.09 -3.34
C GLU A 120 -26.49 -14.26 -4.53
N PHE A 121 -25.24 -14.70 -4.31
CA PHE A 121 -24.21 -14.67 -5.35
C PHE A 121 -23.79 -16.07 -5.75
N ALA A 122 -24.08 -16.39 -7.02
CA ALA A 122 -23.70 -17.55 -7.82
C ALA A 122 -23.51 -18.81 -6.98
N PRO A 123 -24.42 -19.82 -7.06
CA PRO A 123 -24.26 -21.05 -6.29
C PRO A 123 -22.85 -21.53 -6.57
N VAL A 124 -22.02 -21.59 -5.52
CA VAL A 124 -20.65 -22.14 -5.55
C VAL A 124 -20.70 -23.27 -6.54
N ALA A 125 -20.17 -23.00 -7.75
CA ALA A 125 -20.51 -23.79 -8.91
C ALA A 125 -20.03 -25.19 -8.59
N MET A 126 -20.98 -26.10 -8.32
CA MET A 126 -20.81 -27.46 -7.78
C MET A 126 -19.42 -28.00 -8.07
N LEU A 127 -18.46 -27.61 -7.22
CA LEU A 127 -17.05 -27.78 -7.53
C LEU A 127 -16.76 -29.20 -7.11
N GLU A 128 -16.89 -30.10 -8.08
CA GLU A 128 -16.63 -31.51 -7.87
C GLU A 128 -15.24 -31.65 -7.22
N PRO A 129 -15.10 -32.46 -6.16
CA PRO A 129 -13.83 -32.59 -5.44
C PRO A 129 -12.71 -33.13 -6.35
N ASP A 130 -13.07 -33.81 -7.43
CA ASP A 130 -12.15 -34.33 -8.44
C ASP A 130 -11.70 -33.28 -9.47
N ASN A 131 -12.23 -32.06 -9.39
CA ASN A 131 -11.82 -30.98 -10.28
C ASN A 131 -10.36 -30.58 -9.97
N PRO A 132 -9.46 -30.56 -10.97
CA PRO A 132 -8.04 -30.25 -10.75
C PRO A 132 -7.77 -28.87 -10.14
N ILE A 133 -8.75 -27.95 -10.16
CA ILE A 133 -8.63 -26.64 -9.51
C ILE A 133 -8.82 -26.70 -7.98
N VAL A 134 -9.49 -27.72 -7.45
CA VAL A 134 -9.78 -27.84 -6.01
C VAL A 134 -8.48 -27.96 -5.19
N PRO A 135 -7.52 -28.83 -5.54
CA PRO A 135 -6.23 -28.88 -4.85
C PRO A 135 -5.50 -27.53 -4.84
N GLU A 136 -5.55 -26.77 -5.95
CA GLU A 136 -4.92 -25.45 -6.02
C GLU A 136 -5.61 -24.44 -5.11
N LEU A 137 -6.94 -24.45 -5.06
CA LEU A 137 -7.73 -23.63 -4.13
C LEU A 137 -7.41 -23.96 -2.67
N CYS A 138 -7.34 -25.25 -2.32
CA CYS A 138 -6.99 -25.69 -0.98
C CYS A 138 -5.58 -25.23 -0.58
N LEU A 139 -4.58 -25.36 -1.47
CA LEU A 139 -3.22 -24.86 -1.22
C LEU A 139 -3.19 -23.35 -1.00
N LEU A 140 -3.96 -22.58 -1.78
CA LEU A 140 -4.07 -21.13 -1.61
C LEU A 140 -4.76 -20.74 -0.30
N ALA A 141 -5.78 -21.51 0.11
CA ALA A 141 -6.52 -21.31 1.35
C ALA A 141 -5.64 -21.61 2.56
N ASP A 142 -4.94 -22.75 2.57
CA ASP A 142 -4.04 -23.17 3.63
C ASP A 142 -2.88 -22.17 3.80
N GLY A 143 -2.24 -21.79 2.70
CA GLY A 143 -1.16 -20.79 2.74
C GLY A 143 -1.63 -19.42 3.24
N LEU A 144 -2.87 -19.03 2.91
CA LEU A 144 -3.46 -17.80 3.46
C LEU A 144 -3.71 -17.93 4.96
N ASP A 145 -4.25 -19.05 5.43
CA ASP A 145 -4.53 -19.28 6.85
C ASP A 145 -3.23 -19.26 7.67
N ASP A 146 -2.19 -19.93 7.20
CA ASP A 146 -0.86 -19.93 7.85
C ASP A 146 -0.25 -18.52 7.93
N ALA A 147 -0.38 -17.75 6.85
CA ALA A 147 0.09 -16.37 6.80
C ALA A 147 -0.69 -15.47 7.76
N LEU A 148 -2.01 -15.65 7.89
CA LEU A 148 -2.85 -14.92 8.84
C LEU A 148 -2.51 -15.25 10.29
N ARG A 149 -2.37 -16.55 10.61
CA ARG A 149 -1.95 -17.03 11.94
C ARG A 149 -0.59 -16.45 12.33
N SER A 150 0.36 -16.45 11.40
CA SER A 150 1.69 -15.86 11.60
C SER A 150 1.61 -14.37 11.93
N ALA A 151 0.70 -13.64 11.29
CA ALA A 151 0.43 -12.22 11.56
C ALA A 151 -0.40 -11.96 12.84
N GLY A 152 -0.77 -13.00 13.58
CA GLY A 152 -1.65 -12.90 14.75
C GLY A 152 -3.07 -12.48 14.40
N ILE A 153 -3.50 -12.75 13.17
CA ILE A 153 -4.87 -12.55 12.70
C ILE A 153 -5.53 -13.93 12.74
N PHE A 154 -6.43 -14.10 13.71
CA PHE A 154 -7.20 -15.33 13.82
C PHE A 154 -8.64 -15.04 13.41
N PRO A 155 -9.30 -15.96 12.70
CA PRO A 155 -10.75 -15.94 12.66
C PRO A 155 -11.23 -15.99 14.11
N THR A 156 -11.97 -14.98 14.53
CA THR A 156 -12.77 -15.14 15.74
C THR A 156 -13.80 -16.20 15.38
N PRO A 157 -13.80 -17.40 15.99
CA PRO A 157 -14.94 -18.28 15.83
C PRO A 157 -16.13 -17.47 16.32
N ASP A 158 -17.10 -17.21 15.43
CA ASP A 158 -18.39 -16.70 15.82
C ASP A 158 -19.05 -17.80 16.65
N PHE A 159 -18.67 -17.88 17.93
CA PHE A 159 -19.44 -18.58 18.94
C PHE A 159 -20.74 -17.79 19.08
N ARG A 160 -21.75 -18.17 18.28
CA ARG A 160 -23.17 -17.73 18.22
C ARG A 160 -23.51 -17.05 16.89
N ALA A 161 -24.59 -17.40 16.20
CA ALA A 161 -25.93 -17.72 16.68
C ALA A 161 -26.45 -19.03 16.01
N ALA A 162 -26.88 -20.03 16.79
CA ALA A 162 -28.24 -20.26 17.29
C ALA A 162 -29.22 -20.72 16.20
#